data_AF-A0A7X9AKW4-F1
#
_entry.id   AF-A0A7X9AKW4-F1
#
_cell.length_a   1.000
_cell.length_b   1.000
_cell.length_c   1.000
_cell.angle_alpha   90.00
_cell.angle_beta   90.00
_cell.angle_gamma   90.00
#
_symmetry.space_group_name_H-M   'P 1'
#
loop_
_entity.id
_entity.type
_entity.pdbx_description
1 polymer ?
#
loop_
_entity_poly.entity_id
_entity_poly.type
_entity_poly.pdbx_seq_one_letter_code
_entity_poly.pdbx_strand_id
1 'polypeptide(L)'
;MISREEYIRLSLELNLFFARIAKEHSIFIEGAFTAKDADLAREADMLKNQFEMLLAEAISLSNGVVSRASVESGEFVTPHTLAAERVSQFYTGIPINFRLTRMEEGLAGNSGAIISPMLEGRVFQLNSRAIVLTTALINFKTKILSNVLACRLFTVNYPLLLDHILREAKFYLRMLNRLQNREHMGNANDLLEQEVFWNRIMAEHAWFIRGLLDPTEGELINTANDFGNEFSELTRKAIAATGQTALVPGVTGESYKAAEGIRDFKNAGTEGLINCTIKAIAYPLLGDHVLREANHYLRILRQSSYV
;
A
#
# COMPACT_ATOMS: atom_id res chain seq x y z
N MET A 1 2.40 -21.25 -16.68
CA MET A 1 1.83 -19.90 -16.70
C MET A 1 0.50 -19.91 -15.97
N ILE A 2 0.10 -18.80 -15.36
CA ILE A 2 -1.24 -18.68 -14.76
C ILE A 2 -2.34 -18.72 -15.82
N SER A 3 -3.52 -19.19 -15.42
CA SER A 3 -4.71 -19.22 -16.26
C SER A 3 -5.22 -17.80 -16.59
N ARG A 4 -6.14 -17.69 -17.56
CA ARG A 4 -6.83 -16.43 -17.89
C ARG A 4 -7.56 -15.85 -16.69
N GLU A 5 -8.29 -16.69 -15.97
CA GLU A 5 -9.09 -16.29 -14.81
C GLU A 5 -8.18 -15.76 -13.69
N GLU A 6 -7.11 -16.48 -13.37
CA GLU A 6 -6.10 -16.03 -12.40
C GLU A 6 -5.44 -14.73 -12.85
N TYR A 7 -5.04 -14.61 -14.12
CA TYR A 7 -4.45 -13.37 -14.65
C TYR A 7 -5.37 -12.17 -14.48
N ILE A 8 -6.64 -12.30 -14.87
CA ILE A 8 -7.63 -11.24 -14.76
C ILE A 8 -7.83 -10.85 -13.29
N ARG A 9 -8.11 -11.83 -12.43
CA ARG A 9 -8.41 -11.61 -11.01
C ARG A 9 -7.22 -10.98 -10.28
N LEU A 10 -6.03 -11.58 -10.40
CA LEU A 10 -4.82 -11.09 -9.72
C LEU A 10 -4.40 -9.72 -10.22
N SER A 11 -4.55 -9.44 -11.53
CA SER A 11 -4.27 -8.10 -12.07
C SER A 11 -5.21 -7.05 -11.50
N LEU A 12 -6.51 -7.34 -11.42
CA LEU A 12 -7.49 -6.39 -10.90
C LEU A 12 -7.30 -6.16 -9.39
N GLU A 13 -7.10 -7.21 -8.60
CA GLU A 13 -6.79 -7.08 -7.17
C GLU A 13 -5.50 -6.27 -6.94
N LEU A 14 -4.44 -6.52 -7.74
CA LEU A 14 -3.19 -5.78 -7.65
C LEU A 14 -3.37 -4.30 -8.00
N ASN A 15 -4.10 -3.99 -9.09
CA ASN A 15 -4.33 -2.60 -9.52
C ASN A 15 -5.23 -1.85 -8.55
N LEU A 16 -6.29 -2.47 -8.01
CA LEU A 16 -7.15 -1.84 -7.00
C LEU A 16 -6.34 -1.40 -5.78
N PHE A 17 -5.51 -2.31 -5.25
CA PHE A 17 -4.68 -2.01 -4.10
C PHE A 17 -3.60 -0.97 -4.43
N PHE A 18 -2.71 -1.25 -5.39
CA PHE A 18 -1.54 -0.39 -5.60
C PHE A 18 -1.82 0.92 -6.34
N ALA A 19 -2.86 1.02 -7.18
CA ALA A 19 -3.20 2.31 -7.79
C ALA A 19 -3.68 3.30 -6.72
N ARG A 20 -4.40 2.83 -5.69
CA ARG A 20 -4.77 3.63 -4.53
C ARG A 20 -3.56 4.04 -3.71
N ILE A 21 -2.69 3.09 -3.37
CA ILE A 21 -1.44 3.36 -2.64
C ILE A 21 -0.57 4.38 -3.40
N ALA A 22 -0.44 4.26 -4.72
CA ALA A 22 0.31 5.19 -5.56
C ALA A 22 -0.33 6.59 -5.66
N LYS A 23 -1.67 6.66 -5.76
CA LYS A 23 -2.44 7.92 -5.65
C LYS A 23 -2.11 8.64 -4.34
N GLU A 24 -2.17 7.91 -3.23
CA GLU A 24 -1.99 8.47 -1.88
C GLU A 24 -0.55 8.89 -1.61
N HIS A 25 0.44 8.12 -2.06
CA HIS A 25 1.83 8.58 -2.05
C HIS A 25 2.03 9.90 -2.77
N SER A 26 1.31 10.11 -3.87
CA SER A 26 1.41 11.37 -4.62
C SER A 26 0.83 12.53 -3.81
N ILE A 27 -0.29 12.33 -3.10
CA ILE A 27 -0.85 13.29 -2.12
C ILE A 27 0.17 13.58 -1.01
N PHE A 28 0.81 12.53 -0.47
CA PHE A 28 1.73 12.69 0.66
C PHE A 28 3.00 13.44 0.29
N ILE A 29 3.51 13.18 -0.92
CA ILE A 29 4.65 13.92 -1.47
C ILE A 29 4.27 15.38 -1.75
N GLU A 30 3.11 15.62 -2.38
CA GLU A 30 2.61 16.96 -2.70
C GLU A 30 2.52 17.83 -1.44
N GLY A 31 1.86 17.32 -0.40
CA GLY A 31 1.66 18.04 0.86
C GLY A 31 2.93 18.25 1.68
N ALA A 32 4.05 17.61 1.30
CA ALA A 32 5.30 17.66 2.03
C ALA A 32 6.33 18.64 1.45
N PHE A 33 6.04 19.28 0.33
CA PHE A 33 6.90 20.32 -0.23
C PHE A 33 6.60 21.69 0.38
N THR A 34 7.60 22.55 0.40
CA THR A 34 7.40 23.98 0.69
C THR A 34 7.03 24.73 -0.59
N ALA A 35 6.56 25.98 -0.44
CA ALA A 35 6.22 26.83 -1.57
C ALA A 35 7.37 27.05 -2.58
N LYS A 36 8.64 26.88 -2.16
CA LYS A 36 9.82 26.94 -3.04
C LYS A 36 9.75 25.91 -4.17
N ASP A 37 9.27 24.70 -3.87
CA ASP A 37 9.29 23.55 -4.76
C ASP A 37 7.89 23.26 -5.33
N ALA A 38 7.10 24.31 -5.57
CA ALA A 38 5.72 24.22 -6.07
C ALA A 38 5.60 23.47 -7.40
N ASP A 39 6.65 23.44 -8.22
CA ASP A 39 6.68 22.70 -9.48
C ASP A 39 6.67 21.18 -9.24
N LEU A 40 7.37 20.72 -8.21
CA LEU A 40 7.35 19.31 -7.81
C LEU A 40 6.02 18.93 -7.15
N ALA A 41 5.40 19.85 -6.40
CA ALA A 41 4.05 19.65 -5.90
C ALA A 41 3.05 19.47 -7.05
N ARG A 42 3.14 20.28 -8.12
CA ARG A 42 2.31 20.09 -9.33
C ARG A 42 2.62 18.79 -10.07
N GLU A 43 3.88 18.36 -10.11
CA GLU A 43 4.26 17.05 -10.68
C GLU A 43 3.62 15.89 -9.89
N ALA A 44 3.58 15.98 -8.56
CA ALA A 44 2.89 15.03 -7.69
C ALA A 44 1.36 15.03 -7.91
N ASP A 45 0.71 16.20 -8.00
CA ASP A 45 -0.74 16.29 -8.29
C ASP A 45 -1.07 15.68 -9.66
N MET A 46 -0.24 15.91 -10.68
CA MET A 46 -0.41 15.27 -11.99
C MET A 46 -0.36 13.74 -11.89
N LEU A 47 0.60 13.18 -11.15
CA LEU A 47 0.68 11.73 -10.92
C LEU A 47 -0.53 11.21 -10.13
N LYS A 48 -0.96 11.92 -9.08
CA LYS A 48 -2.19 11.61 -8.33
C LYS A 48 -3.37 11.46 -9.29
N ASN A 49 -3.62 12.46 -10.13
CA ASN A 49 -4.76 12.46 -11.05
C ASN A 49 -4.68 11.31 -12.08
N GLN A 50 -3.48 10.93 -12.54
CA GLN A 50 -3.29 9.76 -13.41
C GLN A 50 -3.63 8.44 -12.68
N PHE A 51 -3.20 8.28 -11.42
CA PHE A 51 -3.55 7.10 -10.63
C PHE A 51 -5.02 7.07 -10.23
N GLU A 52 -5.69 8.22 -10.05
CA GLU A 52 -7.15 8.26 -9.87
C GLU A 52 -7.89 7.72 -11.09
N MET A 53 -7.46 8.09 -12.31
CA MET A 53 -8.05 7.56 -13.54
C MET A 53 -7.80 6.05 -13.69
N LEU A 54 -6.58 5.60 -13.38
CA LEU A 54 -6.23 4.17 -13.40
C LEU A 54 -7.09 3.37 -12.40
N LEU A 55 -7.24 3.89 -11.18
CA LEU A 55 -8.05 3.27 -10.13
C LEU A 55 -9.53 3.23 -10.53
N ALA A 56 -10.08 4.32 -11.08
CA ALA A 56 -11.46 4.35 -11.57
C ALA A 56 -11.73 3.25 -12.62
N GLU A 57 -10.80 3.05 -13.54
CA GLU A 57 -10.91 1.98 -14.54
C GLU A 57 -10.80 0.60 -13.89
N ALA A 58 -9.83 0.39 -12.98
CA ALA A 58 -9.68 -0.86 -12.25
C ALA A 58 -10.98 -1.23 -11.51
N ILE A 59 -11.59 -0.28 -10.79
CA ILE A 59 -12.89 -0.49 -10.12
C ILE A 59 -13.96 -0.91 -11.11
N SER A 60 -14.08 -0.23 -12.26
CA SER A 60 -15.08 -0.54 -13.28
C SER A 60 -14.97 -1.96 -13.87
N LEU A 61 -13.76 -2.54 -13.82
CA LEU A 61 -13.46 -3.88 -14.32
C LEU A 61 -13.56 -4.97 -13.25
N SER A 62 -13.62 -4.60 -11.97
CA SER A 62 -13.39 -5.52 -10.85
C SER A 62 -14.66 -6.13 -10.26
N ASN A 63 -15.81 -5.48 -10.43
CA ASN A 63 -17.04 -5.92 -9.78
C ASN A 63 -17.46 -7.34 -10.20
N GLY A 64 -17.58 -8.24 -9.23
CA GLY A 64 -17.91 -9.65 -9.43
C GLY A 64 -16.75 -10.52 -9.94
N VAL A 65 -15.57 -9.94 -10.20
CA VAL A 65 -14.39 -10.61 -10.75
C VAL A 65 -13.33 -10.87 -9.67
N VAL A 66 -13.11 -9.90 -8.78
CA VAL A 66 -12.14 -10.02 -7.69
C VAL A 66 -12.62 -11.01 -6.62
N SER A 67 -11.69 -11.57 -5.85
CA SER A 67 -12.04 -12.52 -4.80
C SER A 67 -12.83 -11.86 -3.68
N ARG A 68 -13.79 -12.60 -3.10
CA ARG A 68 -14.49 -12.20 -1.88
C ARG A 68 -13.51 -11.88 -0.74
N ALA A 69 -12.44 -12.67 -0.61
CA ALA A 69 -11.39 -12.46 0.38
C ALA A 69 -10.68 -11.11 0.22
N SER A 70 -10.43 -10.63 -1.02
CA SER A 70 -9.84 -9.30 -1.24
C SER A 70 -10.78 -8.18 -0.79
N VAL A 71 -12.06 -8.25 -1.17
CA VAL A 71 -13.08 -7.27 -0.79
C VAL A 71 -13.28 -7.21 0.74
N GLU A 72 -13.38 -8.37 1.41
CA GLU A 72 -13.63 -8.43 2.86
C GLU A 72 -12.39 -8.17 3.72
N SER A 73 -11.19 -8.18 3.14
CA SER A 73 -9.95 -7.97 3.90
C SER A 73 -9.78 -6.55 4.44
N GLY A 74 -10.48 -5.57 3.85
CA GLY A 74 -10.27 -4.16 4.14
C GLY A 74 -8.98 -3.59 3.52
N GLU A 75 -8.38 -4.25 2.52
CA GLU A 75 -7.17 -3.75 1.84
C GLU A 75 -7.45 -2.63 0.83
N PHE A 76 -8.65 -2.61 0.23
CA PHE A 76 -9.05 -1.56 -0.73
C PHE A 76 -9.60 -0.33 -0.02
N VAL A 77 -10.52 -0.56 0.93
CA VAL A 77 -11.18 0.46 1.76
C VAL A 77 -11.34 -0.09 3.17
N THR A 78 -11.24 0.78 4.16
CA THR A 78 -11.60 0.51 5.56
C THR A 78 -12.84 1.34 5.93
N PRO A 79 -13.47 1.08 7.10
CA PRO A 79 -14.53 1.96 7.62
C PRO A 79 -14.08 3.42 7.83
N HIS A 80 -12.77 3.68 7.90
CA HIS A 80 -12.19 5.00 8.16
C HIS A 80 -11.87 5.78 6.89
N THR A 81 -11.67 5.09 5.76
CA THR A 81 -11.09 5.65 4.54
C THR A 81 -11.77 6.94 4.08
N LEU A 82 -13.10 6.96 3.97
CA LEU A 82 -13.83 8.15 3.51
C LEU A 82 -13.69 9.34 4.47
N ALA A 83 -13.75 9.08 5.78
CA ALA A 83 -13.58 10.12 6.79
C ALA A 83 -12.14 10.65 6.77
N ALA A 84 -11.16 9.75 6.65
CA ALA A 84 -9.76 10.07 6.57
C ALA A 84 -9.42 10.95 5.35
N GLU A 85 -9.97 10.62 4.17
CA GLU A 85 -9.83 11.43 2.96
C GLU A 85 -10.41 12.85 3.15
N ARG A 86 -11.60 12.98 3.75
CA ARG A 86 -12.25 14.28 3.98
C ARG A 86 -11.45 15.17 4.92
N VAL A 87 -11.02 14.64 6.05
CA VAL A 87 -10.24 15.39 7.04
C VAL A 87 -8.87 15.78 6.45
N SER A 88 -8.24 14.87 5.71
CA SER A 88 -6.94 15.15 5.08
C SER A 88 -7.03 16.22 4.00
N GLN A 89 -8.04 16.17 3.12
CA GLN A 89 -8.28 17.26 2.16
C GLN A 89 -8.51 18.60 2.86
N PHE A 90 -9.23 18.61 3.98
CA PHE A 90 -9.45 19.84 4.76
C PHE A 90 -8.13 20.41 5.29
N TYR A 91 -7.23 19.57 5.82
CA TYR A 91 -5.94 20.04 6.36
C TYR A 91 -4.94 20.46 5.28
N THR A 92 -4.87 19.75 4.16
CA THR A 92 -3.84 19.97 3.14
C THR A 92 -4.29 20.92 2.02
N GLY A 93 -5.60 21.05 1.79
CA GLY A 93 -6.16 21.73 0.63
C GLY A 93 -6.01 20.96 -0.69
N ILE A 94 -5.38 19.77 -0.67
CA ILE A 94 -5.16 18.94 -1.87
C ILE A 94 -6.48 18.25 -2.22
N PRO A 95 -7.03 18.43 -3.44
CA PRO A 95 -8.27 17.77 -3.84
C PRO A 95 -8.14 16.25 -3.91
N ILE A 96 -9.07 15.54 -3.27
CA ILE A 96 -9.15 14.07 -3.23
C ILE A 96 -10.50 13.61 -3.78
N ASN A 97 -10.48 12.69 -4.73
CA ASN A 97 -11.70 12.15 -5.33
C ASN A 97 -12.38 11.10 -4.45
N PHE A 98 -13.24 11.55 -3.53
CA PHE A 98 -14.02 10.68 -2.63
C PHE A 98 -14.96 9.70 -3.33
N ARG A 99 -15.28 9.91 -4.62
CA ARG A 99 -16.16 9.01 -5.36
C ARG A 99 -15.53 7.65 -5.58
N LEU A 100 -14.20 7.58 -5.68
CA LEU A 100 -13.48 6.31 -5.87
C LEU A 100 -13.70 5.40 -4.66
N THR A 101 -13.52 5.93 -3.44
CA THR A 101 -13.82 5.21 -2.19
C THR A 101 -15.25 4.69 -2.17
N ARG A 102 -16.25 5.51 -2.55
CA ARG A 102 -17.65 5.07 -2.62
C ARG A 102 -17.89 3.96 -3.65
N MET A 103 -17.16 3.97 -4.75
CA MET A 103 -17.26 2.92 -5.77
C MET A 103 -16.58 1.62 -5.30
N GLU A 104 -15.45 1.72 -4.59
CA GLU A 104 -14.75 0.57 -3.98
C GLU A 104 -15.58 -0.09 -2.88
N GLU A 105 -16.26 0.70 -2.03
CA GLU A 105 -17.22 0.21 -1.02
C GLU A 105 -18.33 -0.66 -1.64
N GLY A 106 -18.68 -0.43 -2.91
CA GLY A 106 -19.72 -1.16 -3.64
C GLY A 106 -19.23 -2.40 -4.38
N LEU A 107 -17.94 -2.74 -4.33
CA LEU A 107 -17.41 -3.91 -5.01
C LEU A 107 -17.93 -5.20 -4.36
N ALA A 108 -18.44 -6.12 -5.18
CA ALA A 108 -18.80 -7.46 -4.77
C ALA A 108 -17.75 -8.48 -5.28
N GLY A 109 -17.37 -9.43 -4.43
CA GLY A 109 -16.45 -10.51 -4.80
C GLY A 109 -17.18 -11.76 -5.32
N ASN A 110 -16.55 -12.50 -6.24
CA ASN A 110 -17.02 -13.81 -6.75
C ASN A 110 -18.51 -13.84 -7.17
N SER A 111 -19.01 -12.78 -7.79
CA SER A 111 -20.45 -12.62 -8.09
C SER A 111 -20.85 -13.18 -9.46
N GLY A 112 -20.09 -14.14 -10.00
CA GLY A 112 -20.40 -14.82 -11.26
C GLY A 112 -20.12 -13.98 -12.52
N ALA A 113 -19.16 -13.07 -12.48
CA ALA A 113 -18.80 -12.28 -13.66
C ALA A 113 -18.31 -13.18 -14.81
N ILE A 114 -18.77 -12.89 -16.03
CA ILE A 114 -18.39 -13.67 -17.21
C ILE A 114 -16.96 -13.31 -17.61
N ILE A 115 -16.03 -14.22 -17.35
CA ILE A 115 -14.66 -14.13 -17.83
C ILE A 115 -14.65 -14.28 -19.35
N SER A 116 -14.19 -13.25 -20.05
CA SER A 116 -14.18 -13.21 -21.52
C SER A 116 -12.81 -12.77 -22.07
N PRO A 117 -12.45 -13.16 -23.32
CA PRO A 117 -11.26 -12.62 -23.99
C PRO A 117 -11.26 -11.09 -24.08
N MET A 118 -12.45 -10.47 -24.18
CA MET A 118 -12.57 -9.01 -24.18
C MET A 118 -12.17 -8.40 -22.83
N LEU A 119 -12.61 -9.00 -21.71
CA LEU A 119 -12.20 -8.57 -20.37
C LEU A 119 -10.69 -8.74 -20.19
N GLU A 120 -10.14 -9.88 -20.61
CA GLU A 120 -8.68 -10.13 -20.59
C GLU A 120 -7.92 -9.03 -21.33
N GLY A 121 -8.36 -8.66 -22.54
CA GLY A 121 -7.76 -7.58 -23.32
C GLY A 121 -7.82 -6.22 -22.60
N ARG A 122 -8.93 -5.89 -21.95
CA ARG A 122 -9.06 -4.64 -21.15
C ARG A 122 -8.12 -4.64 -19.95
N VAL A 123 -8.00 -5.76 -19.24
CA VAL A 123 -7.07 -5.91 -18.11
C VAL A 123 -5.62 -5.81 -18.57
N PHE A 124 -5.27 -6.36 -19.73
CA PHE A 124 -3.93 -6.19 -20.32
C PHE A 124 -3.59 -4.73 -20.60
N GLN A 125 -4.56 -3.95 -21.12
CA GLN A 125 -4.36 -2.51 -21.35
C GLN A 125 -4.33 -1.69 -20.05
N LEU A 126 -5.08 -2.10 -19.02
CA LEU A 126 -4.97 -1.54 -17.67
C LEU A 126 -3.55 -1.74 -17.12
N ASN A 127 -3.05 -2.97 -17.10
CA ASN A 127 -1.70 -3.30 -16.64
C ASN A 127 -0.61 -2.56 -17.43
N SER A 128 -0.75 -2.49 -18.76
CA SER A 128 0.22 -1.78 -19.61
C SER A 128 0.34 -0.30 -19.25
N ARG A 129 -0.79 0.38 -18.98
CA ARG A 129 -0.79 1.76 -18.50
C ARG A 129 -0.27 1.87 -17.07
N ALA A 130 -0.64 0.94 -16.19
CA ALA A 130 -0.13 0.89 -14.82
C ALA A 130 1.41 0.78 -14.79
N ILE A 131 2.00 -0.01 -15.68
CA ILE A 131 3.46 -0.15 -15.83
C ILE A 131 4.10 1.19 -16.20
N VAL A 132 3.54 1.90 -17.18
CA VAL A 132 4.06 3.21 -17.63
C VAL A 132 3.96 4.24 -16.49
N LEU A 133 2.78 4.35 -15.84
CA LEU A 133 2.56 5.29 -14.75
C LEU A 133 3.44 4.99 -13.53
N THR A 134 3.57 3.72 -13.16
CA THR A 134 4.42 3.30 -12.04
C THR A 134 5.89 3.57 -12.33
N THR A 135 6.34 3.40 -13.58
CA THR A 135 7.70 3.76 -14.00
C THR A 135 7.95 5.27 -13.86
N ALA A 136 6.98 6.10 -14.28
CA ALA A 136 7.07 7.54 -14.08
C ALA A 136 7.13 7.92 -12.59
N LEU A 137 6.30 7.28 -11.75
CA LEU A 137 6.31 7.49 -10.30
C LEU A 137 7.65 7.07 -9.66
N ILE A 138 8.24 5.96 -10.09
CA ILE A 138 9.57 5.50 -9.64
C ILE A 138 10.63 6.55 -9.97
N ASN A 139 10.62 7.09 -11.18
CA ASN A 139 11.57 8.13 -11.60
C ASN A 139 11.40 9.40 -10.77
N PHE A 140 10.16 9.82 -10.53
CA PHE A 140 9.84 10.96 -9.69
C PHE A 140 10.32 10.78 -8.24
N LYS A 141 9.96 9.66 -7.59
CA LYS A 141 10.41 9.30 -6.23
C LYS A 141 11.95 9.24 -6.14
N THR A 142 12.62 8.68 -7.16
CA THR A 142 14.09 8.61 -7.23
C THR A 142 14.73 9.99 -7.33
N LYS A 143 14.17 10.89 -8.16
CA LYS A 143 14.62 12.28 -8.30
C LYS A 143 14.51 13.03 -6.97
N ILE A 144 13.37 12.92 -6.27
CA ILE A 144 13.16 13.55 -4.97
C ILE A 144 14.17 13.02 -3.95
N LEU A 145 14.25 11.69 -3.78
CA LEU A 145 15.17 11.06 -2.84
C LEU A 145 16.63 11.48 -3.08
N SER A 146 17.06 11.49 -4.35
CA SER A 146 18.42 11.91 -4.72
C SER A 146 18.69 13.37 -4.35
N ASN A 147 17.72 14.27 -4.57
CA ASN A 147 17.88 15.68 -4.21
C ASN A 147 17.85 15.91 -2.69
N VAL A 148 17.04 15.17 -1.94
CA VAL A 148 17.03 15.21 -0.47
C VAL A 148 18.37 14.76 0.09
N LEU A 149 18.89 13.61 -0.38
CA LEU A 149 20.18 13.08 0.07
C LEU A 149 21.37 13.97 -0.32
N ALA A 150 21.24 14.76 -1.39
CA ALA A 150 22.23 15.75 -1.80
C ALA A 150 22.02 17.14 -1.14
N CYS A 151 21.07 17.28 -0.22
CA CYS A 151 20.69 18.54 0.45
C CYS A 151 20.28 19.66 -0.53
N ARG A 152 19.73 19.29 -1.70
CA ARG A 152 19.26 20.22 -2.75
C ARG A 152 17.77 20.49 -2.68
N LEU A 153 17.03 19.69 -1.92
CA LEU A 153 15.60 19.79 -1.73
C LEU A 153 15.24 19.55 -0.27
N PHE A 154 14.39 20.43 0.26
CA PHE A 154 13.80 20.26 1.59
C PHE A 154 12.36 19.74 1.46
N THR A 155 12.01 18.79 2.31
CA THR A 155 10.68 18.23 2.44
C THR A 155 10.49 17.76 3.88
N VAL A 156 9.25 17.68 4.35
CA VAL A 156 8.93 17.09 5.66
C VAL A 156 8.88 15.55 5.62
N ASN A 157 9.11 14.93 4.46
CA ASN A 157 9.27 13.48 4.35
C ASN A 157 10.68 13.03 4.75
N TYR A 158 10.76 12.00 5.60
CA TYR A 158 12.04 11.35 5.90
C TYR A 158 12.67 10.74 4.63
N PRO A 159 14.02 10.75 4.48
CA PRO A 159 14.68 10.04 3.39
C PRO A 159 14.33 8.54 3.36
N LEU A 160 14.19 7.91 4.52
CA LEU A 160 13.76 6.52 4.63
C LEU A 160 12.31 6.32 4.13
N LEU A 161 11.41 7.28 4.38
CA LEU A 161 10.04 7.24 3.86
C LEU A 161 10.04 7.33 2.32
N LEU A 162 10.84 8.21 1.74
CA LEU A 162 10.96 8.31 0.28
C LEU A 162 11.54 7.02 -0.36
N ASP A 163 12.52 6.38 0.29
CA ASP A 163 13.04 5.08 -0.13
C ASP A 163 12.01 3.95 0.03
N HIS A 164 11.24 3.97 1.11
CA HIS A 164 10.16 3.02 1.41
C HIS A 164 9.10 3.03 0.31
N ILE A 165 8.51 4.20 0.02
CA ILE A 165 7.48 4.32 -1.01
C ILE A 165 8.06 4.08 -2.43
N LEU A 166 9.38 4.26 -2.62
CA LEU A 166 10.08 3.88 -3.85
C LEU A 166 10.17 2.36 -3.99
N ARG A 167 10.42 1.63 -2.89
CA ARG A 167 10.44 0.15 -2.87
C ARG A 167 9.08 -0.44 -3.19
N GLU A 168 7.99 0.12 -2.67
CA GLU A 168 6.63 -0.30 -3.02
C GLU A 168 6.30 -0.05 -4.49
N ALA A 169 6.66 1.12 -5.03
CA ALA A 169 6.44 1.38 -6.46
C ALA A 169 7.22 0.39 -7.34
N LYS A 170 8.47 0.08 -6.97
CA LYS A 170 9.27 -0.96 -7.63
C LYS A 170 8.66 -2.35 -7.46
N PHE A 171 8.09 -2.66 -6.29
CA PHE A 171 7.39 -3.91 -6.05
C PHE A 171 6.17 -4.03 -6.96
N TYR A 172 5.32 -3.01 -7.02
CA TYR A 172 4.15 -2.97 -7.90
C TYR A 172 4.55 -3.15 -9.37
N LEU A 173 5.56 -2.43 -9.84
CA LEU A 173 6.07 -2.59 -11.21
C LEU A 173 6.55 -4.02 -11.48
N ARG A 174 7.27 -4.65 -10.55
CA ARG A 174 7.68 -6.06 -10.71
C ARG A 174 6.46 -6.98 -10.83
N MET A 175 5.48 -6.85 -9.93
CA MET A 175 4.28 -7.70 -9.95
C MET A 175 3.45 -7.52 -11.21
N LEU A 176 3.30 -6.29 -11.71
CA LEU A 176 2.64 -6.01 -12.99
C LEU A 176 3.34 -6.73 -14.16
N ASN A 177 4.69 -6.69 -14.21
CA ASN A 177 5.45 -7.37 -15.25
C ASN A 177 5.31 -8.89 -15.16
N ARG A 178 5.38 -9.47 -13.96
CA ARG A 178 5.16 -10.92 -13.74
C ARG A 178 3.77 -11.35 -14.24
N LEU A 179 2.74 -10.56 -13.92
CA LEU A 179 1.38 -10.79 -14.41
C LEU A 179 1.28 -10.68 -15.94
N GLN A 180 1.85 -9.63 -16.54
CA GLN A 180 1.87 -9.45 -17.99
C GLN A 180 2.55 -10.62 -18.72
N ASN A 181 3.58 -11.20 -18.11
CA ASN A 181 4.28 -12.39 -18.60
C ASN A 181 3.60 -13.72 -18.23
N ARG A 182 2.48 -13.67 -17.49
CA ARG A 182 1.74 -14.83 -16.96
C ARG A 182 2.62 -15.79 -16.17
N GLU A 183 3.59 -15.26 -15.44
CA GLU A 183 4.45 -16.05 -14.57
C GLU A 183 3.62 -16.75 -13.48
N HIS A 184 4.03 -17.96 -13.09
CA HIS A 184 3.44 -18.60 -11.93
C HIS A 184 3.80 -17.80 -10.66
N MET A 185 2.83 -17.67 -9.76
CA MET A 185 2.95 -16.98 -8.48
C MET A 185 2.30 -17.83 -7.39
N GLY A 186 2.76 -17.65 -6.15
CA GLY A 186 2.15 -18.27 -4.97
C GLY A 186 2.83 -19.56 -4.50
N ASN A 187 4.08 -19.81 -4.90
CA ASN A 187 4.88 -20.87 -4.28
C ASN A 187 5.47 -20.40 -2.93
N ALA A 188 6.09 -21.31 -2.18
CA ALA A 188 6.65 -20.99 -0.86
C ALA A 188 7.75 -19.90 -0.90
N ASN A 189 8.52 -19.82 -1.99
CA ASN A 189 9.54 -18.77 -2.14
C ASN A 189 8.88 -17.41 -2.42
N ASP A 190 7.82 -17.36 -3.26
CA ASP A 190 7.05 -16.13 -3.48
C ASP A 190 6.46 -15.61 -2.16
N LEU A 191 5.97 -16.51 -1.29
CA LEU A 191 5.47 -16.15 0.03
C LEU A 191 6.58 -15.56 0.91
N LEU A 192 7.74 -16.22 1.01
CA LEU A 192 8.86 -15.69 1.79
C LEU A 192 9.37 -14.35 1.26
N GLU A 193 9.43 -14.16 -0.06
CA GLU A 193 9.78 -12.86 -0.65
C GLU A 193 8.79 -11.76 -0.24
N GLN A 194 7.49 -12.08 -0.22
CA GLN A 194 6.45 -11.19 0.27
C GLN A 194 6.58 -10.92 1.76
N GLU A 195 6.86 -11.94 2.58
CA GLU A 195 7.08 -11.76 4.03
C GLU A 195 8.29 -10.89 4.33
N VAL A 196 9.42 -11.10 3.65
CA VAL A 196 10.60 -10.23 3.78
C VAL A 196 10.26 -8.79 3.41
N PHE A 197 9.52 -8.60 2.31
CA PHE A 197 9.10 -7.28 1.86
C PHE A 197 8.17 -6.61 2.88
N TRP A 198 7.04 -7.24 3.20
CA TRP A 198 6.01 -6.65 4.05
C TRP A 198 6.40 -6.56 5.52
N ASN A 199 7.18 -7.49 6.08
CA ASN A 199 7.72 -7.34 7.44
C ASN A 199 8.60 -6.09 7.53
N ARG A 200 9.44 -5.82 6.51
CA ARG A 200 10.23 -4.60 6.47
C ARG A 200 9.34 -3.35 6.37
N ILE A 201 8.32 -3.37 5.52
CA ILE A 201 7.36 -2.27 5.39
C ILE A 201 6.64 -2.01 6.74
N MET A 202 6.22 -3.06 7.46
CA MET A 202 5.59 -2.93 8.77
C MET A 202 6.53 -2.37 9.84
N ALA A 203 7.81 -2.78 9.85
CA ALA A 203 8.81 -2.21 10.76
C ALA A 203 8.98 -0.70 10.53
N GLU A 204 9.14 -0.30 9.26
CA GLU A 204 9.34 1.09 8.87
C GLU A 204 8.09 1.95 9.17
N HIS A 205 6.89 1.43 8.93
CA HIS A 205 5.64 2.08 9.35
C HIS A 205 5.61 2.37 10.84
N ALA A 206 5.99 1.39 11.67
CA ALA A 206 5.99 1.57 13.12
C ALA A 206 6.96 2.68 13.54
N TRP A 207 8.15 2.75 12.93
CA TRP A 207 9.09 3.84 13.17
C TRP A 207 8.64 5.19 12.62
N PHE A 208 7.89 5.24 11.50
CA PHE A 208 7.28 6.48 11.01
C PHE A 208 6.20 6.97 11.98
N ILE A 209 5.32 6.08 12.45
CA ILE A 209 4.30 6.41 13.46
C ILE A 209 5.00 6.97 14.71
N ARG A 210 6.01 6.28 15.23
CA ARG A 210 6.85 6.74 16.35
C ARG A 210 7.41 8.15 16.13
N GLY A 211 7.89 8.46 14.93
CA GLY A 211 8.52 9.75 14.62
C GLY A 211 7.53 10.91 14.38
N LEU A 212 6.28 10.59 14.01
CA LEU A 212 5.25 11.58 13.70
C LEU A 212 4.34 11.90 14.91
N LEU A 213 4.36 11.08 15.96
CA LEU A 213 3.66 11.36 17.21
C LEU A 213 4.29 12.55 17.95
N ASP A 214 3.45 13.35 18.62
CA ASP A 214 3.93 14.41 19.50
C ASP A 214 4.77 13.81 20.65
N PRO A 215 5.87 14.46 21.09
CA PRO A 215 6.71 13.94 22.17
C PRO A 215 5.97 13.65 23.49
N THR A 216 4.76 14.18 23.68
CA THR A 216 3.92 13.90 24.86
C THR A 216 3.10 12.61 24.75
N GLU A 217 3.04 11.95 23.60
CA GLU A 217 2.34 10.66 23.38
C GLU A 217 3.22 9.46 23.75
N GLY A 218 3.80 9.46 24.96
CA GLY A 218 4.87 8.53 25.35
C GLY A 218 4.52 7.04 25.24
N GLU A 219 3.30 6.63 25.60
CA GLU A 219 2.86 5.23 25.48
C GLU A 219 2.74 4.78 24.02
N LEU A 220 2.19 5.64 23.15
CA LEU A 220 2.07 5.35 21.72
C LEU A 220 3.45 5.29 21.04
N ILE A 221 4.37 6.17 21.43
CA ILE A 221 5.76 6.17 20.95
C ILE A 221 6.47 4.85 21.29
N ASN A 222 6.34 4.40 22.54
CA ASN A 222 6.94 3.13 22.98
C ASN A 222 6.33 1.94 22.24
N THR A 223 5.00 1.89 22.14
CA THR A 223 4.28 0.83 21.43
C THR A 223 4.72 0.75 19.95
N ALA A 224 4.79 1.89 19.26
CA ALA A 224 5.24 1.95 17.88
C ALA A 224 6.72 1.53 17.73
N ASN A 225 7.57 1.87 18.70
CA ASN A 225 8.96 1.44 18.71
C ASN A 225 9.10 -0.08 18.84
N ASP A 226 8.31 -0.70 19.72
CA ASP A 226 8.33 -2.13 19.98
C ASP A 226 7.87 -2.94 18.76
N PHE A 227 6.79 -2.52 18.10
CA PHE A 227 6.40 -3.10 16.80
C PHE A 227 7.51 -2.97 15.74
N GLY A 228 8.19 -1.83 15.69
CA GLY A 228 9.30 -1.62 14.76
C GLY A 228 10.45 -2.62 14.98
N ASN A 229 10.78 -2.88 16.24
CA ASN A 229 11.80 -3.87 16.60
C ASN A 229 11.33 -5.30 16.28
N GLU A 230 10.10 -5.65 16.64
CA GLU A 230 9.51 -6.97 16.37
C GLU A 230 9.53 -7.30 14.87
N PHE A 231 9.04 -6.40 14.02
CA PHE A 231 9.03 -6.60 12.57
C PHE A 231 10.44 -6.58 11.93
N SER A 232 11.38 -5.87 12.54
CA SER A 232 12.79 -5.98 12.15
C SER A 232 13.32 -7.39 12.39
N GLU A 233 13.03 -7.99 13.55
CA GLU A 233 13.37 -9.40 13.84
C GLU A 233 12.69 -10.36 12.88
N LEU A 234 11.40 -10.19 12.62
CA LEU A 234 10.63 -11.04 11.69
C LEU A 234 11.17 -10.97 10.27
N THR A 235 11.64 -9.79 9.84
CA THR A 235 12.32 -9.64 8.55
C THR A 235 13.61 -10.47 8.52
N ARG A 236 14.42 -10.45 9.59
CA ARG A 236 15.65 -11.26 9.69
C ARG A 236 15.34 -12.76 9.67
N LYS A 237 14.28 -13.20 10.34
CA LYS A 237 13.80 -14.59 10.33
C LYS A 237 13.35 -15.03 8.93
N ALA A 238 12.55 -14.21 8.24
CA ALA A 238 12.08 -14.49 6.88
C ALA A 238 13.25 -14.57 5.87
N ILE A 239 14.26 -13.70 6.00
CA ILE A 239 15.49 -13.79 5.19
C ILE A 239 16.22 -15.11 5.48
N ALA A 240 16.40 -15.47 6.75
CA ALA A 240 17.09 -16.71 7.12
C ALA A 240 16.35 -17.98 6.65
N ALA A 241 15.01 -17.93 6.56
CA ALA A 241 14.19 -19.01 6.04
C ALA A 241 14.18 -19.11 4.51
N THR A 242 14.75 -18.15 3.78
CA THR A 242 14.79 -18.16 2.32
C THR A 242 15.52 -19.41 1.81
N GLY A 243 14.83 -20.21 0.97
CA GLY A 243 15.33 -21.50 0.48
C GLY A 243 15.18 -22.67 1.45
N GLN A 244 14.59 -22.46 2.64
CA GLN A 244 14.35 -23.48 3.66
C GLN A 244 12.85 -23.67 3.90
N THR A 245 12.19 -24.43 3.02
CA THR A 245 10.73 -24.63 3.04
C THR A 245 10.17 -25.15 4.37
N ALA A 246 10.95 -25.92 5.13
CA ALA A 246 10.55 -26.45 6.43
C ALA A 246 10.36 -25.36 7.51
N LEU A 247 10.99 -24.19 7.36
CA LEU A 247 10.89 -23.09 8.32
C LEU A 247 9.72 -22.14 8.02
N VAL A 248 9.16 -22.20 6.82
CA VAL A 248 8.09 -21.30 6.36
C VAL A 248 6.91 -21.25 7.35
N PRO A 249 6.33 -22.38 7.81
CA PRO A 249 5.14 -22.30 8.66
C PRO A 249 5.35 -21.59 9.99
N GLY A 250 6.51 -21.76 10.61
CA GLY A 250 6.83 -21.07 11.87
C GLY A 250 6.97 -19.57 11.67
N VAL A 251 7.69 -19.15 10.62
CA VAL A 251 7.89 -17.72 10.32
C VAL A 251 6.57 -17.06 9.91
N THR A 252 5.79 -17.69 9.03
CA THR A 252 4.49 -17.17 8.59
C THR A 252 3.53 -17.01 9.75
N GLY A 253 3.46 -17.97 10.68
CA GLY A 253 2.60 -17.89 11.86
C GLY A 253 2.99 -16.75 12.82
N GLU A 254 4.30 -16.54 13.05
CA GLU A 254 4.79 -15.41 13.84
C GLU A 254 4.49 -14.07 13.14
N SER A 255 4.77 -13.96 11.84
CA SER A 255 4.46 -12.78 11.01
C SER A 255 2.97 -12.46 11.06
N TYR A 256 2.08 -13.46 10.98
CA TYR A 256 0.63 -13.28 11.01
C TYR A 256 0.16 -12.70 12.34
N LYS A 257 0.63 -13.25 13.46
CA LYS A 257 0.26 -12.76 14.80
C LYS A 257 0.72 -11.31 15.02
N ALA A 258 1.94 -10.97 14.62
CA ALA A 258 2.45 -9.60 14.71
C ALA A 258 1.67 -8.65 13.79
N ALA A 259 1.31 -9.12 12.59
CA ALA A 259 0.50 -8.36 11.62
C ALA A 259 -0.89 -8.04 12.15
N GLU A 260 -1.53 -8.96 12.89
CA GLU A 260 -2.81 -8.67 13.56
C GLU A 260 -2.65 -7.55 14.60
N GLY A 261 -1.60 -7.62 15.43
CA GLY A 261 -1.31 -6.61 16.45
C GLY A 261 -1.07 -5.21 15.86
N ILE A 262 -0.19 -5.09 14.86
CA ILE A 262 0.09 -3.77 14.25
C ILE A 262 -1.10 -3.24 13.44
N ARG A 263 -1.91 -4.13 12.84
CA ARG A 263 -3.16 -3.73 12.17
C ARG A 263 -4.11 -3.10 13.16
N ASP A 264 -4.32 -3.71 14.33
CA ASP A 264 -5.19 -3.15 15.38
C ASP A 264 -4.66 -1.81 15.91
N PHE A 265 -3.34 -1.71 16.11
CA PHE A 265 -2.69 -0.47 16.51
C PHE A 265 -2.88 0.65 15.47
N LYS A 266 -2.71 0.34 14.19
CA LYS A 266 -2.95 1.28 13.08
C LYS A 266 -4.41 1.67 12.95
N ASN A 267 -5.34 0.75 13.25
CA ASN A 267 -6.77 1.04 13.28
C ASN A 267 -7.11 2.07 14.36
N ALA A 268 -6.69 1.81 15.60
CA ALA A 268 -6.87 2.74 16.72
C ALA A 268 -6.20 4.10 16.47
N GLY A 269 -4.99 4.09 15.88
CA GLY A 269 -4.29 5.31 15.47
C GLY A 269 -5.07 6.11 14.43
N THR A 270 -5.66 5.45 13.44
CA THR A 270 -6.48 6.09 12.41
C THR A 270 -7.73 6.71 13.02
N GLU A 271 -8.44 6.00 13.89
CA GLU A 271 -9.59 6.52 14.63
C GLU A 271 -9.22 7.75 15.47
N GLY A 272 -8.10 7.68 16.19
CA GLY A 272 -7.65 8.79 17.03
C GLY A 272 -7.25 10.03 16.23
N LEU A 273 -6.65 9.86 15.05
CA LEU A 273 -6.36 10.97 14.13
C LEU A 273 -7.64 11.60 13.57
N ILE A 274 -8.64 10.79 13.19
CA ILE A 274 -9.93 11.29 12.68
C ILE A 274 -10.68 12.08 13.76
N ASN A 275 -10.69 11.56 14.98
CA ASN A 275 -11.41 12.15 16.11
C ASN A 275 -10.62 13.25 16.83
N CYS A 276 -9.41 13.59 16.37
CA CYS A 276 -8.53 14.58 16.98
C CYS A 276 -8.22 14.28 18.47
N THR A 277 -8.03 12.99 18.81
CA THR A 277 -7.68 12.54 20.17
C THR A 277 -6.22 12.13 20.32
N ILE A 278 -5.45 12.13 19.23
CA ILE A 278 -3.99 11.87 19.21
C ILE A 278 -3.30 13.13 18.69
N LYS A 279 -2.23 13.56 19.38
CA LYS A 279 -1.38 14.66 18.91
C LYS A 279 -0.28 14.10 18.00
N ALA A 280 -0.26 14.53 16.75
CA ALA A 280 0.74 14.11 15.78
C ALA A 280 0.90 15.14 14.65
N ILE A 281 2.05 15.10 13.98
CA ILE A 281 2.28 15.73 12.68
C ILE A 281 1.93 14.75 11.54
N ALA A 282 0.77 14.13 11.64
CA ALA A 282 0.22 13.19 10.67
C ALA A 282 -1.25 13.51 10.42
N TYR A 283 -1.72 13.34 9.18
CA TYR A 283 -3.14 13.48 8.85
C TYR A 283 -3.79 12.11 8.63
N PRO A 284 -5.12 11.99 8.87
CA PRO A 284 -5.81 10.71 8.93
C PRO A 284 -5.62 9.76 7.74
N LEU A 285 -5.50 10.28 6.52
CA LEU A 285 -5.32 9.45 5.32
C LEU A 285 -4.01 8.65 5.37
N LEU A 286 -2.97 9.17 6.00
CA LEU A 286 -1.74 8.42 6.23
C LEU A 286 -1.98 7.23 7.18
N GLY A 287 -2.76 7.43 8.25
CA GLY A 287 -3.16 6.36 9.17
C GLY A 287 -3.93 5.24 8.45
N ASP A 288 -4.96 5.62 7.69
CA ASP A 288 -5.78 4.67 6.93
C ASP A 288 -4.98 3.96 5.83
N HIS A 289 -4.04 4.66 5.19
CA HIS A 289 -3.15 4.09 4.18
C HIS A 289 -2.33 2.95 4.76
N VAL A 290 -1.58 3.20 5.84
CA VAL A 290 -0.72 2.16 6.44
C VAL A 290 -1.55 1.02 7.06
N LEU A 291 -2.79 1.29 7.46
CA LEU A 291 -3.75 0.29 7.90
C LEU A 291 -4.16 -0.65 6.75
N ARG A 292 -4.50 -0.11 5.58
CA ARG A 292 -4.82 -0.92 4.39
C ARG A 292 -3.67 -1.80 3.95
N GLU A 293 -2.43 -1.32 4.07
CA GLU A 293 -1.26 -2.16 3.78
C GLU A 293 -1.07 -3.30 4.78
N ALA A 294 -1.41 -3.09 6.06
CA ALA A 294 -1.41 -4.16 7.06
C ALA A 294 -2.52 -5.19 6.78
N ASN A 295 -3.71 -4.75 6.37
CA ASN A 295 -4.80 -5.62 5.93
C ASN A 295 -4.42 -6.45 4.69
N HIS A 296 -3.74 -5.84 3.72
CA HIS A 296 -3.20 -6.53 2.55
C HIS A 296 -2.21 -7.62 2.94
N TYR A 297 -1.28 -7.29 3.85
CA TYR A 297 -0.29 -8.25 4.31
C TYR A 297 -0.95 -9.44 5.05
N LEU A 298 -1.91 -9.18 5.93
CA LEU A 298 -2.70 -10.22 6.59
C LEU A 298 -3.43 -11.13 5.59
N ARG A 299 -3.95 -10.56 4.50
CA ARG A 299 -4.58 -11.35 3.43
C ARG A 299 -3.58 -12.28 2.75
N ILE A 300 -2.37 -11.79 2.43
CA ILE A 300 -1.30 -12.61 1.84
C ILE A 300 -0.95 -13.78 2.77
N LEU A 301 -0.73 -13.49 4.05
CA LEU A 301 -0.37 -14.50 5.04
C LEU A 301 -1.47 -15.56 5.19
N ARG A 302 -2.74 -15.13 5.32
CA ARG A 302 -3.90 -16.04 5.48
C ARG A 302 -4.14 -16.95 4.27
N GLN A 303 -3.78 -16.51 3.06
CA GLN A 303 -3.90 -17.34 1.85
C GLN A 303 -2.84 -18.45 1.79
N SER A 304 -1.81 -18.39 2.63
CA SER A 304 -0.86 -19.48 2.74
C SER A 304 -1.48 -20.68 3.45
N SER A 305 -1.11 -21.89 3.04
CA SER A 305 -1.47 -23.13 3.73
C SER A 305 -0.74 -23.32 5.07
N TYR A 306 -0.15 -22.25 5.61
CA TYR A 306 0.85 -22.26 6.68
C TYR A 306 0.48 -21.37 7.87
N VAL A 307 -0.72 -20.77 7.85
CA VAL A 307 -1.33 -20.01 8.95
C VAL A 307 -2.34 -20.89 9.68
#